data_AF-R7S3L3-F1
#
_entry.id   AF-R7S3L3-F1
#
_cell.length_a   1.000
_cell.length_b   1.000
_cell.length_c   1.000
_cell.angle_alpha   90.00
_cell.angle_beta   90.00
_cell.angle_gamma   90.00
#
_symmetry.space_group_name_H-M   'P 1'
#
loop_
_entity.id
_entity.type
_entity.pdbx_description
1 polymer ?
#
loop_
_entity_poly.entity_id
_entity_poly.type
_entity_poly.pdbx_seq_one_letter_code
_entity_poly.pdbx_strand_id
1 'polypeptide(L)'
;MGVFEAIRRHGRYHGFLYQLNLEAYHWDIAQRVAGEDFESKKTRMTGEDLLRRGKEVTAKIVALHDPKEADFTMHVYQSFTEYQYSIHIHGNNTVANAKAAGALDARELYPNVEMTSLKEFANKGFYANPLPLYDDGY
;
A
#
# COMPACT_ATOMS: atom_id res chain seq x y z
N MET A 1 29.70 4.37 -6.26
CA MET A 1 29.07 3.20 -6.90
C MET A 1 27.58 3.23 -6.57
N GLY A 2 26.73 3.42 -7.57
CA GLY A 2 25.30 3.68 -7.36
C GLY A 2 24.50 2.42 -7.04
N VAL A 3 23.56 2.57 -6.11
CA VAL A 3 22.56 1.57 -5.65
C VAL A 3 21.79 0.90 -6.81
N PHE A 4 21.83 1.50 -8.01
CA PHE A 4 21.16 1.02 -9.22
C PHE A 4 21.77 -0.24 -9.86
N GLU A 5 23.05 -0.57 -9.65
CA GLU A 5 23.64 -1.79 -10.26
C GLU A 5 23.31 -3.09 -9.50
N ALA A 6 22.94 -3.01 -8.21
CA ALA A 6 22.66 -4.21 -7.41
C ALA A 6 21.31 -4.86 -7.74
N ILE A 7 20.37 -4.12 -8.35
CA ILE A 7 19.01 -4.61 -8.64
C ILE A 7 18.97 -5.46 -9.92
N ARG A 8 19.93 -5.31 -10.83
CA ARG A 8 19.92 -5.99 -12.14
C ARG A 8 20.45 -7.44 -12.11
N ARG A 9 21.03 -7.92 -11.00
CA ARG A 9 21.75 -9.22 -10.95
C ARG A 9 21.06 -10.38 -10.23
N HIS A 10 19.95 -10.17 -9.51
CA HIS A 10 19.30 -11.27 -8.78
C HIS A 10 17.86 -11.47 -9.23
N GLY A 11 17.58 -12.67 -9.76
CA GLY A 11 16.33 -13.14 -10.36
C GLY A 11 15.09 -12.98 -9.47
N ARG A 12 14.55 -11.75 -9.42
CA ARG A 12 13.33 -11.35 -8.70
C ARG A 12 12.06 -11.36 -9.57
N TYR A 13 11.97 -12.29 -10.53
CA TYR A 13 10.78 -12.37 -11.39
C TYR A 13 9.62 -13.17 -10.76
N HIS A 14 9.88 -14.08 -9.81
CA HIS A 14 8.82 -14.91 -9.20
C HIS A 14 7.98 -14.19 -8.12
N GLY A 15 8.59 -13.34 -7.29
CA GLY A 15 7.85 -12.58 -6.27
C GLY A 15 6.93 -11.51 -6.86
N PHE A 16 7.36 -10.87 -7.95
CA PHE A 16 6.61 -9.82 -8.63
C PHE A 16 5.33 -10.37 -9.30
N LEU A 17 5.41 -11.52 -9.96
CA LEU A 17 4.25 -12.16 -10.61
C LEU A 17 3.23 -12.69 -9.59
N TYR A 18 3.68 -13.20 -8.44
CA TYR A 18 2.77 -13.64 -7.37
C TYR A 18 2.01 -12.46 -6.75
N GLN A 19 2.69 -11.32 -6.54
CA GLN A 19 2.07 -10.12 -5.99
C GLN A 19 1.08 -9.47 -6.97
N LEU A 20 1.38 -9.44 -8.27
CA LEU A 20 0.45 -8.99 -9.31
C LEU A 20 -0.83 -9.85 -9.38
N ASN A 21 -0.70 -11.18 -9.24
CA ASN A 21 -1.85 -12.08 -9.25
C ASN A 21 -2.75 -11.92 -8.02
N LEU A 22 -2.18 -11.59 -6.85
CA LEU A 22 -2.93 -11.31 -5.64
C LEU A 22 -3.65 -9.96 -5.71
N GLU A 23 -3.02 -8.91 -6.23
CA GLU A 23 -3.67 -7.61 -6.39
C GLU A 23 -4.87 -7.69 -7.35
N ALA A 24 -4.72 -8.35 -8.49
CA ALA A 24 -5.83 -8.58 -9.43
C ALA A 24 -6.97 -9.36 -8.78
N TYR A 25 -6.65 -10.40 -8.00
CA TYR A 25 -7.63 -11.19 -7.24
C TYR A 25 -8.37 -10.34 -6.19
N HIS A 26 -7.68 -9.50 -5.44
CA HIS A 26 -8.29 -8.64 -4.43
C HIS A 26 -9.23 -7.61 -5.06
N TRP A 27 -8.82 -7.01 -6.18
CA TRP A 27 -9.67 -6.07 -6.92
C TRP A 27 -10.90 -6.74 -7.55
N ASP A 28 -10.77 -7.96 -8.05
CA ASP A 28 -11.91 -8.72 -8.55
C ASP A 28 -12.95 -8.99 -7.45
N ILE A 29 -12.52 -9.37 -6.24
CA ILE A 29 -13.42 -9.48 -5.08
C ILE A 29 -14.10 -8.14 -4.81
N ALA A 30 -13.33 -7.06 -4.67
CA ALA A 30 -13.87 -5.75 -4.32
C ALA A 30 -14.92 -5.27 -5.33
N GLN A 31 -14.63 -5.37 -6.64
CA GLN A 31 -15.57 -4.97 -7.70
C GLN A 31 -16.86 -5.79 -7.66
N ARG A 32 -16.76 -7.11 -7.49
CA ARG A 32 -17.95 -7.98 -7.44
C ARG A 32 -18.84 -7.68 -6.24
N VAL A 33 -18.25 -7.43 -5.07
CA VAL A 33 -19.02 -7.19 -3.85
C VAL A 33 -19.59 -5.77 -3.83
N ALA A 34 -18.81 -4.77 -4.27
CA ALA A 34 -19.27 -3.39 -4.33
C ALA A 34 -20.26 -3.14 -5.48
N GLY A 35 -20.24 -3.99 -6.52
CA GLY A 35 -21.02 -3.76 -7.75
C GLY A 35 -20.53 -2.55 -8.56
N GLU A 36 -19.28 -2.14 -8.34
CA GLU A 36 -18.68 -0.95 -8.96
C GLU A 36 -17.56 -1.33 -9.93
N ASP A 37 -17.44 -0.54 -11.00
CA ASP A 37 -16.27 -0.56 -11.88
C ASP A 37 -15.16 0.30 -11.26
N PHE A 38 -14.22 -0.35 -10.57
CA PHE A 38 -13.05 0.32 -10.03
C PHE A 38 -11.96 0.51 -11.08
N GLU A 39 -11.91 -0.29 -12.14
CA GLU A 39 -10.89 -0.13 -13.20
C GLU A 39 -10.98 1.24 -13.88
N SER A 40 -12.19 1.74 -14.18
CA SER A 40 -12.36 3.08 -14.75
C SER A 40 -11.98 4.23 -13.80
N LYS A 41 -11.94 3.96 -12.48
CA LYS A 41 -11.58 4.93 -11.45
C LYS A 41 -10.10 4.89 -11.06
N LYS A 42 -9.37 3.83 -11.45
CA LYS A 42 -7.97 3.65 -11.08
C LYS A 42 -7.06 4.61 -11.83
N THR A 43 -6.16 5.26 -11.07
CA THR A 43 -4.99 5.92 -11.66
C THR A 43 -3.83 4.94 -11.65
N ARG A 44 -3.31 4.59 -12.83
CA ARG A 44 -2.11 3.76 -12.92
C ARG A 44 -0.88 4.57 -12.53
N MET A 45 -0.08 4.01 -11.63
CA MET A 45 1.14 4.64 -11.14
C MET A 45 2.29 3.63 -11.17
N THR A 46 3.45 4.09 -11.61
CA THR A 46 4.70 3.33 -11.51
C THR A 46 5.42 3.61 -10.20
N GLY A 47 6.42 2.81 -9.86
CA GLY A 47 7.32 3.12 -8.75
C GLY A 47 8.08 4.44 -8.96
N GLU A 48 8.42 4.77 -10.21
CA GLU A 48 9.07 6.04 -10.55
C GLU A 48 8.14 7.23 -10.30
N ASP A 49 6.84 7.10 -10.60
CA ASP A 49 5.83 8.12 -10.31
C ASP A 49 5.72 8.40 -8.81
N LEU A 50 5.65 7.34 -8.00
CA LEU A 50 5.59 7.45 -6.54
C LEU A 50 6.86 8.11 -5.99
N LEU A 51 8.04 7.68 -6.44
CA LEU A 51 9.31 8.26 -6.02
C LEU A 51 9.40 9.75 -6.40
N ARG A 52 8.96 10.10 -7.60
CA ARG A 52 8.93 11.49 -8.07
C ARG A 52 8.01 12.34 -7.19
N ARG A 53 6.77 11.89 -6.92
CA ARG A 53 5.83 12.60 -6.03
C ARG A 53 6.39 12.81 -4.63
N GLY A 54 7.04 11.79 -4.06
CA GLY A 54 7.68 11.88 -2.73
C GLY A 54 8.80 12.91 -2.69
N LYS A 55 9.62 12.98 -3.75
CA LYS A 55 10.65 14.01 -3.89
C LYS A 55 10.08 15.41 -4.06
N GLU A 56 9.02 15.56 -4.87
CA GLU A 56 8.38 16.87 -5.10
C GLU A 56 7.80 17.45 -3.81
N VAL A 57 7.10 16.65 -3.01
CA VAL A 57 6.54 17.13 -1.72
C VAL A 57 7.64 17.42 -0.70
N THR A 58 8.67 16.57 -0.63
CA THR A 58 9.83 16.81 0.25
C THR A 58 10.54 18.12 -0.14
N ALA A 59 10.75 18.36 -1.43
CA ALA A 59 11.39 19.58 -1.92
C ALA A 59 10.57 20.83 -1.58
N LYS A 60 9.24 20.76 -1.68
CA LYS A 60 8.34 21.86 -1.28
C LYS A 60 8.46 22.17 0.20
N ILE A 61 8.48 21.16 1.07
CA ILE A 61 8.63 21.34 2.52
C ILE A 61 9.99 21.95 2.85
N VAL A 62 11.07 21.46 2.23
CA VAL A 62 12.45 21.97 2.46
C VAL A 62 12.64 23.39 1.95
N ALA A 63 11.88 23.81 0.93
CA ALA A 63 11.94 25.16 0.39
C ALA A 63 11.19 26.21 1.24
N LEU A 64 10.44 25.79 2.27
CA LEU A 64 9.82 26.70 3.22
C LEU A 64 10.88 27.41 4.07
N HIS A 65 10.53 28.59 4.56
CA HIS A 65 11.41 29.33 5.46
C HIS A 65 11.58 28.60 6.80
N ASP A 66 10.48 28.04 7.34
CA ASP A 66 10.50 27.08 8.44
C ASP A 66 9.72 25.81 8.03
N PRO A 67 10.31 24.60 8.07
CA PRO A 67 9.60 23.35 7.77
C PRO A 67 8.32 23.12 8.58
N LYS A 68 8.15 23.77 9.74
CA LYS A 68 6.92 23.73 10.54
C LYS A 68 5.75 24.50 9.92
N GLU A 69 6.02 25.32 8.90
CA GLU A 69 4.99 26.01 8.12
C GLU A 69 4.31 25.07 7.11
N ALA A 70 4.83 23.85 6.92
CA ALA A 70 4.19 22.85 6.09
C ALA A 70 2.81 22.52 6.65
N ASP A 71 1.79 22.71 5.83
CA ASP A 71 0.43 22.37 6.24
C ASP A 71 0.27 20.85 6.44
N PHE A 72 -0.77 20.48 7.17
CA PHE A 72 -1.11 19.08 7.43
C PHE A 72 -1.22 18.25 6.15
N THR A 73 -1.76 18.83 5.08
CA THR A 73 -1.96 18.16 3.79
C THR A 73 -0.63 17.79 3.15
N MET A 74 0.40 18.64 3.23
CA MET A 74 1.74 18.32 2.72
C MET A 74 2.34 17.10 3.42
N HIS A 75 2.21 17.01 4.74
CA HIS A 75 2.69 15.86 5.49
C HIS A 75 1.87 14.59 5.23
N VAL A 76 0.55 14.71 5.05
CA VAL A 76 -0.29 13.60 4.60
C VAL A 76 0.17 13.11 3.23
N TYR A 77 0.38 14.01 2.26
CA TYR A 77 0.86 13.63 0.93
C TYR A 77 2.23 12.96 0.94
N GLN A 78 3.16 13.48 1.75
CA GLN A 78 4.48 12.89 1.94
C GLN A 78 4.37 11.48 2.51
N SER A 79 3.73 11.33 3.67
CA SER A 79 3.59 10.04 4.36
C SER A 79 2.85 9.01 3.51
N PHE A 80 1.76 9.38 2.83
CA PHE A 80 1.03 8.46 1.95
C PHE A 80 1.87 8.00 0.76
N THR A 81 2.63 8.90 0.14
CA THR A 81 3.44 8.54 -1.02
C THR A 81 4.60 7.60 -0.63
N GLU A 82 5.27 7.90 0.48
CA GLU A 82 6.34 7.06 1.03
C GLU A 82 5.80 5.69 1.46
N TYR A 83 4.62 5.67 2.09
CA TYR A 83 3.94 4.45 2.49
C TYR A 83 3.55 3.58 1.28
N GLN A 84 2.93 4.16 0.25
CA GLN A 84 2.59 3.46 -0.99
C GLN A 84 3.82 2.85 -1.67
N TYR A 85 4.93 3.60 -1.72
CA TYR A 85 6.18 3.09 -2.28
C TYR A 85 6.74 1.92 -1.46
N SER A 86 6.73 2.02 -0.13
CA SER A 86 7.17 0.97 0.79
C SER A 86 6.40 -0.34 0.61
N ILE A 87 5.07 -0.28 0.46
CA ILE A 87 4.24 -1.48 0.37
C ILE A 87 4.18 -2.07 -1.04
N HIS A 88 4.07 -1.25 -2.09
CA HIS A 88 3.86 -1.74 -3.46
C HIS A 88 5.15 -1.95 -4.25
N ILE A 89 6.22 -1.21 -3.93
CA ILE A 89 7.48 -1.29 -4.69
C ILE A 89 8.55 -2.05 -3.90
N HIS A 90 8.74 -1.72 -2.62
CA HIS A 90 9.70 -2.45 -1.77
C HIS A 90 9.14 -3.78 -1.25
N GLY A 91 7.82 -3.89 -1.10
CA GLY A 91 7.18 -5.08 -0.54
C GLY A 91 7.55 -5.30 0.93
N ASN A 92 7.77 -4.22 1.68
CA ASN A 92 8.15 -4.28 3.10
C ASN A 92 7.10 -5.00 3.96
N ASN A 93 5.85 -5.03 3.52
CA ASN A 93 4.73 -5.71 4.18
C ASN A 93 4.53 -7.17 3.74
N THR A 94 5.37 -7.70 2.83
CA THR A 94 5.30 -9.13 2.50
C THR A 94 5.80 -9.95 3.70
N VAL A 95 5.17 -11.10 3.96
CA VAL A 95 5.56 -11.99 5.07
C VAL A 95 7.04 -12.32 5.01
N ALA A 96 7.56 -12.65 3.83
CA ALA A 96 8.96 -13.01 3.65
C ALA A 96 9.91 -11.86 4.04
N ASN A 97 9.66 -10.64 3.56
CA ASN A 97 10.51 -9.48 3.88
C ASN A 97 10.38 -9.06 5.34
N ALA A 98 9.16 -9.09 5.90
CA ALA A 98 8.92 -8.77 7.30
C ALA A 98 9.67 -9.75 8.21
N LYS A 99 9.59 -11.06 7.95
CA LYS A 99 10.34 -12.08 8.69
C LYS A 99 11.85 -11.89 8.54
N ALA A 100 12.33 -11.59 7.34
CA ALA A 100 13.75 -11.30 7.09
C ALA A 100 14.25 -10.08 7.87
N ALA A 101 13.38 -9.11 8.15
CA ALA A 101 13.66 -7.95 9.00
C ALA A 101 13.51 -8.22 10.52
N GLY A 102 13.23 -9.47 10.92
CA GLY A 102 13.11 -9.88 12.32
C GLY A 102 11.69 -9.78 12.90
N ALA A 103 10.67 -9.55 12.06
CA ALA A 103 9.29 -9.57 12.52
C ALA A 103 8.83 -11.02 12.82
N LEU A 104 7.93 -11.15 13.80
CA LEU A 104 7.27 -12.41 14.13
C LEU A 104 6.02 -12.60 13.26
N ASP A 105 5.73 -13.85 12.87
CA ASP A 105 4.49 -14.19 12.16
C ASP A 105 3.44 -14.66 13.15
N ALA A 106 2.36 -13.88 13.30
CA ALA A 106 1.27 -14.18 14.23
C ALA A 106 0.62 -15.56 13.95
N ARG A 107 0.64 -16.03 12.69
CA ARG A 107 0.08 -17.34 12.32
C ARG A 107 0.92 -18.49 12.84
N GLU A 108 2.23 -18.28 12.96
CA GLU A 108 3.15 -19.27 13.55
C GLU A 108 3.05 -19.26 15.08
N LEU A 109 2.86 -18.09 15.68
CA LEU A 109 2.71 -17.94 17.12
C LEU A 109 1.35 -18.45 17.64
N TYR A 110 0.29 -18.28 16.85
CA TYR A 110 -1.09 -18.55 17.26
C TYR A 110 -1.83 -19.37 16.20
N PRO A 111 -1.44 -20.65 15.98
CA PRO A 111 -2.01 -21.46 14.89
C PRO A 111 -3.50 -21.78 15.05
N ASN A 112 -4.05 -21.63 16.26
CA ASN A 112 -5.45 -21.88 16.56
C ASN A 112 -6.35 -20.64 16.36
N VAL A 113 -5.77 -19.49 16.03
CA VAL A 113 -6.54 -18.27 15.76
C VAL A 113 -6.99 -18.30 14.31
N GLU A 114 -8.29 -18.45 14.12
CA GLU A 114 -8.92 -18.36 12.80
C GLU A 114 -8.85 -16.93 12.27
N MET A 115 -8.26 -16.77 11.08
CA MET A 115 -8.13 -15.47 10.41
C MET A 115 -9.27 -15.28 9.41
N THR A 116 -9.98 -14.16 9.49
CA THR A 116 -10.99 -13.80 8.49
C THR A 116 -10.34 -13.58 7.13
N SER A 117 -10.80 -14.28 6.11
CA SER A 117 -10.32 -14.09 4.75
C SER A 117 -10.75 -12.73 4.18
N LEU A 118 -9.99 -12.17 3.22
CA LEU A 118 -10.38 -10.93 2.54
C LEU A 118 -11.77 -11.03 1.90
N LYS A 119 -12.08 -12.18 1.28
CA LYS A 119 -13.39 -12.42 0.67
C LYS A 119 -14.50 -12.35 1.73
N GLU A 120 -14.31 -12.97 2.89
CA GLU A 120 -15.29 -12.93 3.96
C GLU A 120 -15.45 -11.52 4.53
N PHE A 121 -14.33 -10.83 4.79
CA PHE A 121 -14.32 -9.44 5.26
C PHE A 121 -15.07 -8.51 4.30
N ALA A 122 -14.80 -8.62 2.99
CA ALA A 122 -15.46 -7.84 1.95
C ALA A 122 -16.98 -8.10 1.92
N ASN A 123 -17.39 -9.38 1.90
CA ASN A 123 -18.79 -9.79 1.76
C ASN A 123 -19.65 -9.54 3.00
N LYS A 124 -19.09 -9.62 4.22
CA LYS A 124 -19.86 -9.57 5.47
C LYS A 124 -19.69 -8.27 6.26
N GLY A 125 -18.64 -7.52 5.98
CA GLY A 125 -18.29 -6.30 6.72
C GLY A 125 -18.33 -5.08 5.81
N PHE A 126 -17.18 -4.78 5.21
CA PHE A 126 -16.88 -3.45 4.69
C PHE A 126 -17.82 -2.95 3.58
N TYR A 127 -18.10 -3.79 2.57
CA TYR A 127 -18.94 -3.38 1.44
C TYR A 127 -20.44 -3.69 1.66
N ALA A 128 -20.76 -4.68 2.49
CA ALA A 128 -22.15 -5.05 2.77
C ALA A 128 -22.84 -4.11 3.77
N ASN A 129 -22.07 -3.48 4.67
CA ASN A 129 -22.54 -2.46 5.59
C ASN A 129 -21.49 -1.34 5.64
N PRO A 130 -21.41 -0.48 4.60
CA PRO A 130 -20.44 0.60 4.58
C PRO A 130 -20.68 1.47 5.81
N LEU A 131 -19.66 1.59 6.66
CA LEU A 131 -19.70 2.54 7.76
C LEU A 131 -20.02 3.93 7.16
N PRO A 132 -20.96 4.70 7.72
CA PRO A 132 -21.15 6.08 7.30
C PRO A 132 -19.80 6.77 7.49
N LEU A 133 -19.15 7.14 6.39
CA LEU A 133 -17.83 7.74 6.42
C LEU A 133 -17.85 9.12 7.11
N TYR A 134 -19.05 9.71 7.24
CA TYR A 134 -19.36 10.92 7.99
C TYR A 134 -20.82 10.86 8.49
N ASP A 135 -21.02 10.82 9.80
CA ASP A 135 -22.21 11.38 10.45
C ASP A 135 -21.66 12.62 11.17
N ASP A 136 -21.48 13.69 10.41
CA ASP A 136 -20.80 14.93 10.84
C ASP A 136 -21.70 15.78 11.72
N GLY A 137 -22.09 15.22 12.87
CA GLY A 137 -22.65 15.95 14.01
C GLY A 137 -21.63 16.87 14.71
N TYR A 138 -20.70 17.48 13.96
CA TYR A 138 -19.78 18.53 14.40
C TYR A 138 -19.95 19.77 13.54
#